data_AF-A0A443IJ97-F1
#
_entry.id   AF-A0A443IJ97-F1
#
_cell.length_a   1.000
_cell.length_b   1.000
_cell.length_c   1.000
_cell.angle_alpha   90.00
_cell.angle_beta   90.00
_cell.angle_gamma   90.00
#
_symmetry.space_group_name_H-M   'P 1'
#
loop_
_entity.id
_entity.type
_entity.pdbx_description
1 polymer ?
#
loop_
_entity_poly.entity_id
_entity_poly.type
_entity_poly.pdbx_seq_one_letter_code
_entity_poly.pdbx_strand_id
1 'polypeptide(L)'
;MTLFTTGDVCKRTGLTERSIRYYSNLDLLKARKNANGQLVLSKLDLEKIIQILAAKITGYKLKDLKDRQPSLGLIKKDLTQIIADLENILFHLDLTDSEENLIENIKLLQNYNVKYLLKR
;
A
#
# COMPACT_ATOMS: atom_id res chain seq x y z
N MET A 1 -2.95 -18.02 -21.93
CA MET A 1 -2.72 -17.26 -20.68
C MET A 1 -3.54 -17.91 -19.57
N THR A 2 -2.94 -18.20 -18.42
CA THR A 2 -3.67 -18.68 -17.24
C THR A 2 -4.52 -17.55 -16.68
N LEU A 3 -5.81 -17.82 -16.47
CA LEU A 3 -6.76 -16.90 -15.86
C LEU A 3 -7.17 -17.46 -14.49
N PHE A 4 -7.33 -16.58 -13.52
CA PHE A 4 -7.75 -16.90 -12.16
C PHE A 4 -9.14 -16.33 -11.92
N THR A 5 -10.05 -17.12 -11.35
CA THR A 5 -11.33 -16.56 -10.92
C THR A 5 -11.12 -15.65 -9.70
N THR A 6 -12.00 -14.67 -9.50
CA THR A 6 -12.00 -13.89 -8.26
C THR A 6 -12.08 -14.80 -7.03
N GLY A 7 -12.92 -15.84 -7.07
CA GLY A 7 -13.08 -16.81 -6.00
C GLY A 7 -11.77 -17.51 -5.62
N ASP A 8 -10.98 -17.95 -6.61
CA ASP A 8 -9.67 -18.59 -6.36
C ASP A 8 -8.69 -17.62 -5.71
N VAL A 9 -8.64 -16.38 -6.20
CA VAL A 9 -7.77 -15.34 -5.65
C VAL A 9 -8.19 -14.99 -4.22
N CYS A 10 -9.48 -14.83 -3.95
CA CYS A 10 -10.02 -14.56 -2.62
C CYS A 10 -9.62 -15.64 -1.62
N LYS A 11 -9.82 -16.92 -1.96
CA LYS A 11 -9.47 -18.06 -1.10
C LYS A 11 -7.99 -18.12 -0.74
N ARG A 12 -7.11 -17.72 -1.66
CA ARG A 12 -5.65 -17.84 -1.48
C ARG A 12 -4.99 -16.61 -0.85
N THR A 13 -5.63 -15.45 -0.93
CA THR A 13 -4.98 -14.16 -0.57
C THR A 13 -5.69 -13.41 0.55
N GLY A 14 -6.92 -13.80 0.91
CA GLY A 14 -7.74 -13.04 1.86
C GLY A 14 -8.34 -11.75 1.28
N LEU A 15 -8.08 -11.42 0.01
CA LEU A 15 -8.79 -10.34 -0.67
C LEU A 15 -10.28 -10.66 -0.75
N THR A 16 -11.12 -9.65 -0.57
CA THR A 16 -12.55 -9.79 -0.83
C THR A 16 -12.85 -9.59 -2.31
N GLU A 17 -13.92 -10.21 -2.80
CA GLU A 17 -14.39 -9.98 -4.17
C GLU A 17 -14.73 -8.50 -4.39
N ARG A 18 -15.27 -7.84 -3.35
CA ARG A 18 -15.53 -6.40 -3.33
C ARG A 18 -14.27 -5.59 -3.60
N SER A 19 -13.13 -5.94 -2.98
CA SER A 19 -11.85 -5.26 -3.20
C SER A 19 -11.36 -5.41 -4.64
N ILE A 20 -11.41 -6.62 -5.20
CA ILE A 20 -10.98 -6.88 -6.58
C ILE A 20 -11.86 -6.11 -7.57
N ARG A 21 -13.18 -6.14 -7.37
CA ARG A 21 -14.14 -5.38 -8.19
C ARG A 21 -13.89 -3.89 -8.09
N TYR A 22 -13.60 -3.38 -6.89
CA TYR A 22 -13.29 -1.98 -6.68
C TYR A 22 -12.01 -1.56 -7.43
N TYR A 23 -10.94 -2.35 -7.37
CA TYR A 23 -9.72 -2.08 -8.16
C TYR A 23 -9.98 -2.10 -9.66
N SER A 24 -10.81 -3.03 -10.14
CA SER A 24 -11.23 -3.09 -11.54
C SER A 24 -12.05 -1.85 -11.95
N ASN A 25 -12.98 -1.39 -11.10
CA ASN A 25 -13.81 -0.21 -11.37
C ASN A 25 -13.02 1.10 -11.38
N LEU A 26 -11.86 1.13 -10.71
CA LEU A 26 -10.91 2.25 -10.76
C LEU A 26 -9.94 2.15 -11.95
N ASP A 27 -10.16 1.23 -12.90
CA ASP A 27 -9.27 0.94 -14.03
C ASP A 27 -7.84 0.53 -13.65
N LEU A 28 -7.61 0.12 -12.40
CA LEU A 28 -6.29 -0.30 -11.92
C LEU A 28 -5.95 -1.73 -12.37
N LEU A 29 -6.98 -2.51 -12.74
CA LEU A 29 -6.88 -3.86 -13.27
C LEU A 29 -7.43 -3.90 -14.70
N LYS A 30 -6.91 -4.81 -15.52
CA LYS A 30 -7.43 -5.16 -16.85
C LYS A 30 -8.18 -6.49 -16.82
N ALA A 31 -8.89 -6.73 -15.71
CA ALA A 31 -9.71 -7.90 -15.47
C ALA A 31 -10.81 -8.01 -16.54
N ARG A 32 -11.17 -9.25 -16.91
CA ARG A 32 -12.17 -9.54 -17.95
C ARG A 32 -13.31 -10.36 -17.38
N LYS A 33 -14.44 -10.43 -18.08
CA LYS A 33 -15.49 -11.40 -17.78
C LYS A 33 -15.27 -12.68 -18.58
N ASN A 34 -15.42 -13.84 -17.94
CA ASN A 34 -15.47 -15.12 -18.64
C ASN A 34 -16.84 -15.35 -19.31
N ALA A 35 -17.02 -16.50 -19.97
CA ALA A 35 -18.28 -16.86 -20.63
C ALA A 35 -19.50 -16.85 -19.70
N ASN A 36 -19.29 -17.07 -18.40
CA ASN A 36 -20.34 -17.07 -17.36
C ASN A 36 -20.54 -15.68 -16.74
N GLY A 37 -19.93 -14.63 -17.28
CA GLY A 37 -20.01 -13.27 -16.77
C GLY A 37 -19.19 -12.99 -15.51
N GLN A 38 -18.43 -13.96 -15.01
CA GLN A 38 -17.60 -13.82 -13.81
C GLN A 38 -16.30 -13.09 -14.11
N LEU A 39 -15.86 -12.23 -13.18
CA LEU A 39 -14.60 -11.53 -13.32
C LEU A 39 -13.42 -12.52 -13.17
N VAL A 40 -12.50 -12.47 -14.12
CA VAL A 40 -11.28 -13.28 -14.15
C VAL A 40 -10.05 -12.39 -14.30
N LEU A 41 -8.98 -12.78 -13.63
CA LEU A 41 -7.74 -12.05 -13.48
C LEU A 41 -6.63 -12.75 -14.25
N SER A 42 -5.83 -11.98 -14.97
CA SER A 42 -4.58 -12.44 -15.58
C SER A 42 -3.41 -12.35 -14.60
N LYS A 43 -2.26 -12.89 -14.98
CA LYS A 43 -1.00 -12.68 -14.24
C LYS A 43 -0.68 -11.20 -14.03
N LEU A 44 -0.88 -10.37 -15.06
CA LEU A 44 -0.63 -8.92 -14.99
C LEU A 44 -1.53 -8.23 -13.95
N ASP A 45 -2.78 -8.70 -13.81
CA ASP A 45 -3.67 -8.17 -12.79
C ASP A 45 -3.19 -8.53 -11.38
N LEU A 46 -2.64 -9.72 -11.18
CA LEU A 46 -2.02 -10.11 -9.91
C LEU A 46 -0.79 -9.25 -9.59
N GLU A 47 0.06 -8.98 -10.58
CA GLU A 47 1.21 -8.06 -10.43
C GLU A 47 0.76 -6.64 -10.08
N LYS A 48 -0.34 -6.16 -10.68
CA LYS A 48 -0.95 -4.87 -10.34
C LYS A 48 -1.53 -4.86 -8.93
N ILE A 49 -2.18 -5.95 -8.49
CA ILE A 49 -2.65 -6.08 -7.10
C ILE A 49 -1.48 -5.97 -6.12
N ILE A 50 -0.33 -6.58 -6.40
CA ILE A 50 0.88 -6.42 -5.56
C ILE A 50 1.29 -4.94 -5.46
N GLN A 51 1.34 -4.22 -6.58
CA GLN A 51 1.67 -2.79 -6.60
C GLN A 51 0.66 -1.96 -5.80
N ILE A 52 -0.64 -2.23 -5.97
CA ILE A 52 -1.72 -1.55 -5.23
C ILE A 52 -1.55 -1.75 -3.73
N LEU A 53 -1.33 -3.00 -3.29
CA LEU A 53 -1.17 -3.30 -1.87
C LEU A 53 0.09 -2.65 -1.29
N ALA A 54 1.21 -2.70 -2.00
CA ALA A 54 2.44 -2.07 -1.57
C ALA A 54 2.31 -0.52 -1.49
N ALA A 55 1.67 0.10 -2.49
CA ALA A 55 1.45 1.54 -2.48
C ALA A 55 0.51 1.99 -1.35
N LYS A 56 -0.46 1.16 -0.96
CA LYS A 56 -1.30 1.44 0.22
C LYS A 56 -0.50 1.47 1.52
N ILE A 57 0.49 0.59 1.67
CA ILE A 57 1.37 0.56 2.85
C ILE A 57 2.18 1.86 2.94
N THR A 58 2.64 2.40 1.81
CA THR A 58 3.39 3.67 1.76
C THR A 58 2.51 4.93 1.78
N GLY A 59 1.20 4.78 2.00
CA GLY A 59 0.28 5.91 2.20
C GLY A 59 -0.34 6.49 0.93
N TYR A 60 -0.18 5.86 -0.24
CA TYR A 60 -0.87 6.33 -1.45
C TYR A 60 -2.38 6.10 -1.32
N LYS A 61 -3.16 7.12 -1.69
CA LYS A 61 -4.60 6.98 -1.83
C LYS A 61 -4.90 6.18 -3.09
N LEU A 62 -5.81 5.22 -2.98
CA LEU A 62 -6.14 4.33 -4.10
C LEU A 62 -6.63 5.08 -5.35
N LYS A 63 -7.40 6.16 -5.15
CA LYS A 63 -7.88 7.02 -6.24
C LYS A 63 -6.73 7.71 -7.01
N ASP A 64 -5.62 7.99 -6.35
CA ASP A 64 -4.47 8.67 -6.95
C ASP A 64 -3.57 7.68 -7.72
N LEU A 65 -3.75 6.36 -7.53
CA LEU A 65 -2.92 5.35 -8.18
C LEU A 65 -3.15 5.26 -9.69
N LYS A 66 -4.34 5.65 -10.17
CA LYS A 66 -4.66 5.64 -11.60
C LYS A 66 -3.78 6.64 -12.37
N ASP A 67 -3.55 7.82 -11.78
CA ASP A 67 -2.78 8.88 -12.42
C ASP A 67 -1.28 8.75 -12.13
N ARG A 68 -0.91 8.42 -10.88
CA ARG A 68 0.50 8.38 -10.46
C ARG A 68 1.25 7.13 -10.91
N GLN A 69 0.55 6.00 -11.00
CA GLN A 69 1.09 4.68 -11.36
C GLN A 69 2.53 4.44 -10.88
N PRO A 70 2.80 4.56 -9.56
CA PRO A 70 4.16 4.44 -9.06
C PRO A 70 4.73 3.06 -9.39
N SER A 71 5.98 3.04 -9.84
CA SER A 71 6.67 1.77 -10.11
C SER A 71 6.94 1.03 -8.81
N LEU A 72 7.04 -0.30 -8.88
CA LEU A 72 7.38 -1.11 -7.70
C LEU A 72 8.75 -0.72 -7.11
N GLY A 73 9.69 -0.28 -7.94
CA GLY A 73 10.99 0.23 -7.48
C GLY A 73 10.87 1.49 -6.63
N LEU A 74 10.01 2.44 -7.03
CA LEU A 74 9.75 3.64 -6.26
C LEU A 74 9.06 3.32 -4.93
N ILE A 75 8.05 2.43 -4.95
CA ILE A 75 7.36 1.98 -3.73
C ILE A 75 8.34 1.29 -2.77
N LYS A 76 9.26 0.45 -3.28
CA LYS A 76 10.31 -0.18 -2.45
C LYS A 76 11.21 0.86 -1.79
N LYS A 77 11.62 1.89 -2.52
CA LYS A 77 12.42 2.99 -1.96
C LYS A 77 11.66 3.73 -0.85
N ASP A 78 10.37 4.01 -1.06
CA ASP A 78 9.51 4.63 -0.04
C ASP A 78 9.43 3.75 1.22
N LEU A 79 9.28 2.43 1.07
CA LEU A 79 9.29 1.47 2.19
C LEU A 79 10.62 1.46 2.94
N THR A 80 11.75 1.46 2.23
CA THR A 80 13.08 1.53 2.85
C THR A 80 13.25 2.80 3.67
N GLN A 81 12.76 3.94 3.16
CA GLN A 81 12.81 5.19 3.91
C GLN A 81 11.91 5.16 5.15
N ILE A 82 10.71 4.57 5.05
CA ILE A 82 9.81 4.40 6.20
C ILE A 82 10.49 3.56 7.29
N ILE A 83 11.17 2.47 6.92
CA ILE A 83 11.89 1.61 7.87
C ILE A 83 13.00 2.40 8.55
N ALA A 84 13.86 3.11 7.79
CA ALA A 84 14.92 3.90 8.38
C ALA A 84 14.40 4.98 9.34
N ASP A 85 13.30 5.66 8.99
CA ASP A 85 12.69 6.66 9.85
C ASP A 85 12.10 6.03 11.13
N LEU A 86 11.51 4.83 11.03
CA LEU A 86 10.98 4.07 12.18
C LEU A 86 12.10 3.54 13.09
N GLU A 87 13.19 3.05 12.52
CA GLU A 87 14.38 2.61 13.28
C GLU A 87 14.97 3.78 14.07
N ASN A 88 15.04 4.96 13.47
CA ASN A 88 15.48 6.17 14.15
C ASN A 88 14.55 6.56 15.31
N ILE A 89 13.23 6.49 15.10
CA ILE A 89 12.26 6.71 16.20
C ILE A 89 12.47 5.69 17.30
N LEU A 90 12.54 4.40 16.97
CA LEU A 90 12.71 3.33 17.95
C LEU A 90 13.98 3.50 18.78
N PHE A 91 15.06 3.97 18.16
CA PHE A 91 16.33 4.21 18.83
C PHE A 91 16.28 5.36 19.86
N HIS A 92 15.52 6.42 19.57
CA HIS A 92 15.45 7.62 20.42
C HIS A 92 14.25 7.66 21.36
N LEU A 93 13.22 6.87 21.10
CA LEU A 93 11.95 6.92 21.82
C LEU A 93 12.12 6.41 23.25
N ASP A 94 12.21 7.36 24.18
CA ASP A 94 12.31 7.10 25.61
C ASP A 94 11.57 8.18 26.41
N LEU A 95 11.09 7.82 27.60
CA LEU A 95 10.46 8.73 28.55
C LEU A 95 11.49 9.10 29.61
N THR A 96 12.36 10.05 29.29
CA THR A 96 13.41 10.55 30.18
C THR A 96 12.99 11.81 30.92
N ASP A 97 13.59 12.10 32.07
CA ASP A 97 13.30 13.31 32.87
C ASP A 97 13.79 14.63 32.22
N SER A 98 14.55 14.57 31.12
CA SER A 98 15.03 15.76 30.41
C SER A 98 13.98 16.31 29.45
N GLU A 99 13.59 17.58 29.65
CA GLU A 99 12.69 18.30 28.73
C GLU A 99 13.23 18.34 27.29
N GLU A 100 14.55 18.43 27.12
CA GLU A 100 15.18 18.47 25.79
C GLU A 100 14.96 17.16 25.01
N ASN A 101 15.10 16.01 25.68
CA ASN A 101 14.82 14.71 25.08
C ASN A 101 13.33 14.54 24.76
N LEU A 102 12.43 15.00 25.64
CA LEU A 102 10.99 14.96 25.38
C LEU A 102 10.63 15.80 24.15
N ILE A 103 11.21 17.00 24.01
CA ILE A 103 11.01 17.86 22.84
C ILE A 103 11.54 17.18 21.58
N GLU A 104 12.72 16.54 21.63
CA GLU A 104 13.28 15.84 20.48
C GLU A 104 12.41 14.65 20.06
N ASN A 105 11.90 13.89 21.01
CA ASN A 105 10.97 12.79 20.73
C ASN A 105 9.67 13.29 20.08
N ILE A 106 9.11 14.40 20.56
CA ILE A 106 7.94 15.04 19.93
C ILE A 106 8.26 15.45 18.49
N LYS A 107 9.41 16.08 18.24
CA LYS A 107 9.83 16.48 16.88
C LYS A 107 9.96 15.28 15.95
N LEU A 108 10.65 14.23 16.37
CA LEU A 108 10.84 13.00 15.58
C LEU A 108 9.49 12.36 15.21
N LEU A 109 8.60 12.18 16.19
CA LEU A 109 7.27 11.61 15.99
C LEU A 109 6.40 12.50 15.08
N GLN A 110 6.43 13.82 15.27
CA GLN A 110 5.65 14.74 14.45
C GLN A 110 6.14 14.77 13.00
N ASN A 111 7.45 14.73 12.78
CA ASN A 111 8.04 14.64 11.44
C ASN A 111 7.55 13.39 10.70
N TYR A 112 7.53 12.24 11.38
CA TYR A 112 7.00 11.00 10.80
C TYR A 112 5.50 11.10 10.48
N ASN A 113 4.71 11.65 11.41
CA ASN A 113 3.27 11.84 11.21
C ASN A 113 2.98 12.74 9.99
N VAL A 114 3.67 13.86 9.86
CA VAL A 114 3.54 14.78 8.71
C VAL A 114 3.95 14.09 7.42
N LYS A 115 5.04 13.32 7.44
CA LYS A 115 5.60 12.69 6.24
C LYS A 115 4.73 11.55 5.72
N TYR A 116 4.12 10.75 6.60
CA TYR A 116 3.47 9.48 6.22
C TYR A 116 1.99 9.33 6.63
N LEU A 117 1.54 9.94 7.74
CA LEU A 117 0.17 9.74 8.25
C LEU A 117 -0.80 10.84 7.84
N LEU A 118 -0.32 12.09 7.71
CA LEU A 118 -1.15 13.26 7.42
C LEU A 118 -1.34 13.53 5.91
N LYS A 119 -0.67 12.78 5.01
CA LYS A 119 -0.87 12.88 3.54
C LYS A 119 -2.20 12.29 3.03
N ARG A 120 -3.24 12.24 3.89
CA ARG A 120 -4.57 11.70 3.59
C ARG A 120 -5.45 12.60 2.77
#